data_AF-A0A3B9KU75-F1
#
_entry.id   AF-A0A3B9KU75-F1
#
_cell.length_a   1.000
_cell.length_b   1.000
_cell.length_c   1.000
_cell.angle_alpha   90.00
_cell.angle_beta   90.00
_cell.angle_gamma   90.00
#
_symmetry.space_group_name_H-M   'P 1'
#
loop_
_entity.id
_entity.type
_entity.pdbx_description
1 polymer ?
#
loop_
_entity_poly.entity_id
_entity_poly.type
_entity_poly.pdbx_seq_one_letter_code
_entity_poly.pdbx_strand_id
1 'polypeptide(L)'
;MDKYKLGIIGAGNMSSAITKGILTNGVLAPEEIVVSDLSDEKLAQAKELGVAVTKDNVLLSKSVEYLLFAVKPQSFPDIAAELKAGFSPKVISIMAGITVATLKDKLGAKKICRVMPNTPCMIGSGMSALCFSGYEEEEKEFPLAVFSSLGEIIRLDEKMFDAVTSVSGSGPAYAYMFAQGMIKGGMNGGLSFEEAKKLTLATLIGGARMIARSDKKIDDLIDAVCSKGGTTIQAVSYYRLAGLEEIIAEGVDRCRARSVEMSNPTEQSVVKMYTDGACSGNPGPGGYCAILSCGGVEKVVSGGEDNTTNNRMELLAVITGLESLKKTRCVVEVHSDSAYVVNAVNNDWLKGWQARRWEDVKNVDLWKKLVNLLAAHDVRFIKVKGHSDDEMNNRCDEIARKESQSRAGE
;
A
#
# COMPACT_ATOMS: atom_id res chain seq x y z
N MET A 1 -35.63 3.48 -10.74
CA MET A 1 -35.64 2.50 -9.64
C MET A 1 -34.31 1.77 -9.71
N ASP A 2 -33.60 1.71 -8.60
CA ASP A 2 -32.31 1.01 -8.54
C ASP A 2 -32.52 -0.48 -8.80
N LYS A 3 -31.65 -1.07 -9.60
CA LYS A 3 -31.73 -2.49 -9.98
C LYS A 3 -31.05 -3.39 -8.94
N TYR A 4 -30.04 -2.87 -8.26
CA TYR A 4 -29.22 -3.57 -7.28
C TYR A 4 -29.13 -2.76 -5.98
N LYS A 5 -29.00 -3.44 -4.85
CA LYS A 5 -28.80 -2.78 -3.55
C LYS A 5 -27.38 -2.25 -3.42
N LEU A 6 -26.38 -3.05 -3.83
CA LEU A 6 -24.96 -2.74 -3.69
C LEU A 6 -24.22 -2.90 -5.02
N GLY A 7 -23.56 -1.83 -5.45
CA GLY A 7 -22.51 -1.85 -6.46
C GLY A 7 -21.14 -1.82 -5.82
N ILE A 8 -20.17 -2.54 -6.38
CA ILE A 8 -18.77 -2.50 -5.95
C ILE A 8 -17.87 -2.19 -7.14
N ILE A 9 -17.07 -1.13 -7.06
CA ILE A 9 -16.03 -0.83 -8.04
C ILE A 9 -14.70 -1.34 -7.52
N GLY A 10 -14.07 -2.24 -8.30
CA GLY A 10 -12.86 -2.97 -7.98
C GLY A 10 -13.15 -4.36 -7.42
N ALA A 11 -12.68 -5.41 -8.09
CA ALA A 11 -12.86 -6.82 -7.70
C ALA A 11 -11.58 -7.41 -7.07
N GLY A 12 -10.91 -6.63 -6.20
CA GLY A 12 -9.72 -7.08 -5.47
C GLY A 12 -10.05 -7.94 -4.24
N ASN A 13 -9.00 -8.39 -3.53
CA ASN A 13 -9.13 -9.26 -2.35
C ASN A 13 -10.11 -8.74 -1.30
N MET A 14 -10.10 -7.43 -1.00
CA MET A 14 -11.02 -6.86 -0.02
C MET A 14 -12.46 -6.81 -0.53
N SER A 15 -12.68 -6.55 -1.82
CA SER A 15 -14.02 -6.68 -2.41
C SER A 15 -14.52 -8.10 -2.28
N SER A 16 -13.70 -9.10 -2.64
CA SER A 16 -14.10 -10.51 -2.53
C SER A 16 -14.40 -10.91 -1.09
N ALA A 17 -13.64 -10.41 -0.11
CA ALA A 17 -13.89 -10.64 1.30
C ALA A 17 -15.22 -10.03 1.74
N ILE A 18 -15.48 -8.77 1.38
CA ILE A 18 -16.74 -8.08 1.68
C ILE A 18 -17.92 -8.82 1.07
N THR A 19 -17.85 -9.16 -0.22
CA THR A 19 -18.90 -9.92 -0.91
C THR A 19 -19.14 -11.27 -0.23
N LYS A 20 -18.09 -12.04 0.09
CA LYS A 20 -18.23 -13.32 0.80
C LYS A 20 -18.86 -13.17 2.18
N GLY A 21 -18.47 -12.14 2.94
CA GLY A 21 -19.03 -11.87 4.27
C GLY A 21 -20.51 -11.50 4.20
N ILE A 22 -20.90 -10.64 3.26
CA ILE A 22 -22.29 -10.27 2.98
C ILE A 22 -23.13 -11.51 2.68
N LEU A 23 -22.68 -12.34 1.74
CA LEU A 23 -23.43 -13.52 1.30
C LEU A 23 -23.52 -14.60 2.40
N THR A 24 -22.41 -14.87 3.09
CA THR A 24 -22.32 -15.91 4.12
C THR A 24 -23.21 -15.59 5.33
N ASN A 25 -23.32 -14.30 5.68
CA ASN A 25 -24.14 -13.85 6.81
C ASN A 25 -25.56 -13.42 6.39
N GLY A 26 -25.93 -13.60 5.12
CA GLY A 26 -27.27 -13.28 4.62
C GLY A 26 -27.62 -11.79 4.66
N VAL A 27 -26.64 -10.89 4.57
CA VAL A 27 -26.87 -9.43 4.54
C VAL A 27 -27.54 -9.02 3.22
N LEU A 28 -27.17 -9.65 2.12
CA LEU A 28 -27.80 -9.53 0.80
C LEU A 28 -27.76 -10.87 0.07
N ALA A 29 -28.70 -11.06 -0.85
CA ALA A 29 -28.66 -12.14 -1.82
C ALA A 29 -27.70 -11.79 -2.99
N PRO A 30 -27.13 -12.79 -3.70
CA PRO A 30 -26.21 -12.55 -4.82
C PRO A 30 -26.78 -11.65 -5.92
N GLU A 31 -28.09 -11.74 -6.17
CA GLU A 31 -28.80 -10.98 -7.21
C GLU A 31 -28.92 -9.49 -6.89
N GLU A 32 -28.67 -9.10 -5.63
CA GLU A 32 -28.71 -7.72 -5.17
C GLU A 32 -27.35 -7.00 -5.29
N ILE A 33 -26.31 -7.73 -5.74
CA ILE A 33 -24.93 -7.26 -5.81
C ILE A 33 -24.43 -7.24 -7.26
N VAL A 34 -23.77 -6.14 -7.63
CA VAL A 34 -23.04 -6.03 -8.89
C VAL A 34 -21.60 -5.56 -8.65
N VAL A 35 -20.64 -6.19 -9.31
CA VAL A 35 -19.20 -5.87 -9.18
C VAL A 35 -18.63 -5.41 -10.52
N SER A 36 -17.81 -4.36 -10.53
CA SER A 36 -17.01 -3.98 -11.68
C SER A 36 -15.50 -4.07 -11.46
N ASP A 37 -14.78 -4.44 -12.52
CA ASP A 37 -13.33 -4.38 -12.61
C ASP A 37 -12.95 -4.38 -14.10
N LEU A 38 -11.75 -3.88 -14.42
CA LEU A 38 -11.22 -3.91 -15.79
C LEU A 38 -10.69 -5.31 -16.16
N SER A 39 -10.29 -6.10 -15.17
CA SER A 39 -9.70 -7.43 -15.33
C SER A 39 -10.77 -8.51 -15.50
N ASP A 40 -10.77 -9.20 -16.64
CA ASP A 40 -11.65 -10.35 -16.88
C ASP A 40 -11.45 -11.49 -15.87
N GLU A 41 -10.21 -11.72 -15.43
CA GLU A 41 -9.88 -12.72 -14.43
C GLU A 41 -10.57 -12.43 -13.09
N LYS A 42 -10.48 -11.19 -12.60
CA LYS A 42 -11.14 -10.80 -11.36
C LYS A 42 -12.66 -10.80 -11.48
N LEU A 43 -13.19 -10.43 -12.64
CA LEU A 43 -14.62 -10.54 -12.89
C LEU A 43 -15.09 -12.00 -12.90
N ALA A 44 -14.29 -12.93 -13.43
CA ALA A 44 -14.59 -14.36 -13.36
C ALA A 44 -14.64 -14.84 -11.89
N GLN A 45 -13.66 -14.45 -11.07
CA GLN A 45 -13.66 -14.76 -9.64
C GLN A 45 -14.87 -14.18 -8.90
N ALA A 46 -15.30 -12.96 -9.25
CA ALA A 46 -16.51 -12.38 -8.69
C ALA A 46 -17.76 -13.18 -9.12
N LYS A 47 -17.87 -13.60 -10.39
CA LYS A 47 -18.98 -14.44 -10.88
C LYS A 47 -19.09 -15.78 -10.15
N GLU A 48 -17.97 -16.37 -9.70
CA GLU A 48 -17.99 -17.60 -8.90
C GLU A 48 -18.74 -17.44 -7.57
N LEU A 49 -18.88 -16.20 -7.07
CA LEU A 49 -19.69 -15.88 -5.90
C LEU A 49 -21.20 -15.72 -6.22
N GLY A 50 -21.60 -15.91 -7.48
CA GLY A 50 -22.99 -15.80 -7.92
C GLY A 50 -23.49 -14.37 -8.16
N VAL A 51 -22.62 -13.36 -8.04
CA VAL A 51 -23.01 -11.94 -8.21
C VAL A 51 -22.96 -11.50 -9.67
N ALA A 52 -23.73 -10.45 -10.01
CA ALA A 52 -23.64 -9.82 -11.32
C ALA A 52 -22.29 -9.10 -11.49
N VAL A 53 -21.80 -9.00 -12.73
CA VAL A 53 -20.57 -8.26 -13.02
C VAL A 53 -20.65 -7.41 -14.28
N THR A 54 -19.82 -6.37 -14.35
CA THR A 54 -19.71 -5.47 -15.51
C THR A 54 -18.32 -4.86 -15.61
N LYS A 55 -17.94 -4.35 -16.79
CA LYS A 55 -16.75 -3.49 -16.97
C LYS A 55 -17.08 -1.99 -16.93
N ASP A 56 -18.36 -1.64 -16.95
CA ASP A 56 -18.85 -0.27 -17.10
C ASP A 56 -19.23 0.31 -15.73
N ASN A 57 -18.40 1.23 -15.23
CA ASN A 57 -18.64 1.90 -13.94
C ASN A 57 -19.81 2.87 -14.01
N VAL A 58 -20.03 3.54 -15.14
CA VAL A 58 -21.12 4.50 -15.32
C VAL A 58 -22.46 3.77 -15.26
N LEU A 59 -22.60 2.67 -16.00
CA LEU A 59 -23.78 1.82 -15.96
C LEU A 59 -24.03 1.31 -14.53
N LEU A 60 -22.98 0.80 -13.87
CA LEU A 60 -23.08 0.31 -12.50
C LEU A 60 -23.59 1.40 -11.56
N SER A 61 -22.98 2.59 -11.58
CA SER A 61 -23.32 3.70 -10.68
C SER A 61 -24.78 4.19 -10.82
N LYS A 62 -25.39 4.03 -12.00
CA LYS A 62 -26.79 4.43 -12.24
C LYS A 62 -27.81 3.37 -11.84
N SER A 63 -27.35 2.19 -11.43
CA SER A 63 -28.20 1.01 -11.19
C SER A 63 -28.23 0.57 -9.73
N VAL A 64 -27.59 1.31 -8.83
CA VAL A 64 -27.33 0.89 -7.45
C VAL A 64 -27.75 1.95 -6.43
N GLU A 65 -28.24 1.50 -5.27
CA GLU A 65 -28.50 2.40 -4.13
C GLU A 65 -27.20 2.78 -3.41
N TYR A 66 -26.36 1.78 -3.10
CA TYR A 66 -25.05 1.96 -2.47
C TYR A 66 -23.93 1.65 -3.45
N LEU A 67 -22.90 2.48 -3.46
CA LEU A 67 -21.70 2.27 -4.27
C LEU A 67 -20.46 2.18 -3.38
N LEU A 68 -19.85 0.99 -3.36
CA LEU A 68 -18.62 0.72 -2.62
C LEU A 68 -17.40 0.87 -3.52
N PHE A 69 -16.46 1.74 -3.14
CA PHE A 69 -15.18 1.88 -3.81
C PHE A 69 -14.12 1.00 -3.13
N ALA A 70 -13.74 -0.10 -3.80
CA ALA A 70 -12.72 -1.08 -3.41
C ALA A 70 -11.52 -1.10 -4.37
N VAL A 71 -11.19 0.06 -4.93
CA VAL A 71 -10.03 0.25 -5.82
C VAL A 71 -8.82 0.77 -5.06
N LYS A 72 -7.67 0.75 -5.73
CA LYS A 72 -6.49 1.45 -5.24
C LYS A 72 -6.75 2.97 -5.26
N PRO A 73 -6.32 3.74 -4.23
CA PRO A 73 -6.54 5.19 -4.16
C PRO A 73 -6.06 5.95 -5.39
N GLN A 74 -4.99 5.47 -6.04
CA GLN A 74 -4.40 6.11 -7.22
C GLN A 74 -5.32 6.08 -8.45
N SER A 75 -6.23 5.11 -8.53
CA SER A 75 -7.19 4.99 -9.65
C SER A 75 -8.45 5.83 -9.45
N PHE A 76 -8.66 6.37 -8.24
CA PHE A 76 -9.87 7.11 -7.91
C PHE A 76 -10.08 8.39 -8.73
N PRO A 77 -9.07 9.23 -9.04
CA PRO A 77 -9.29 10.45 -9.80
C PRO A 77 -9.95 10.22 -11.16
N ASP A 78 -9.49 9.21 -11.91
CA ASP A 78 -10.01 8.88 -13.24
C ASP A 78 -11.44 8.34 -13.15
N ILE A 79 -11.69 7.42 -12.20
CA ILE A 79 -13.02 6.87 -11.94
C ILE A 79 -13.99 7.98 -11.51
N ALA A 80 -13.54 8.90 -10.65
CA ALA A 80 -14.38 10.00 -10.19
C ALA A 80 -14.76 10.95 -11.33
N ALA A 81 -13.82 11.24 -12.24
CA ALA A 81 -14.08 12.05 -13.42
C ALA A 81 -15.12 11.40 -14.35
N GLU A 82 -15.03 10.07 -14.55
CA GLU A 82 -15.99 9.28 -15.31
C GLU A 82 -17.41 9.34 -14.70
N LEU A 83 -17.50 9.25 -13.36
CA LEU A 83 -18.78 9.10 -12.66
C LEU A 83 -19.46 10.41 -12.27
N LYS A 84 -18.75 11.54 -12.29
CA LYS A 84 -19.22 12.83 -11.72
C LYS A 84 -20.58 13.29 -12.28
N ALA A 85 -20.83 13.06 -13.57
CA ALA A 85 -22.04 13.53 -14.23
C ALA A 85 -23.28 12.71 -13.81
N GLY A 86 -24.12 13.30 -12.96
CA GLY A 86 -25.36 12.67 -12.50
C GLY A 86 -25.15 11.63 -11.39
N PHE A 87 -24.06 11.74 -10.63
CA PHE A 87 -23.78 10.86 -9.49
C PHE A 87 -24.82 11.01 -8.37
N SER A 88 -25.50 9.92 -8.04
CA SER A 88 -26.53 9.86 -6.99
C SER A 88 -26.37 8.78 -5.90
N PRO A 89 -25.58 7.69 -6.07
CA PRO A 89 -25.50 6.65 -5.05
C PRO A 89 -25.01 7.12 -3.67
N LYS A 90 -25.38 6.37 -2.64
CA LYS A 90 -24.81 6.46 -1.30
C LYS A 90 -23.43 5.81 -1.30
N VAL A 91 -22.38 6.57 -0.96
CA VAL A 91 -21.00 6.11 -1.10
C VAL A 91 -20.56 5.34 0.13
N ILE A 92 -19.96 4.17 -0.10
CA ILE A 92 -19.12 3.47 0.87
C ILE A 92 -17.70 3.46 0.31
N SER A 93 -16.69 3.83 1.09
CA SER A 93 -15.30 3.86 0.61
C SER A 93 -14.37 3.15 1.57
N ILE A 94 -13.60 2.19 1.05
CA ILE A 94 -12.50 1.52 1.78
C ILE A 94 -11.12 1.98 1.30
N MET A 95 -11.06 3.05 0.50
CA MET A 95 -9.83 3.53 -0.11
C MET A 95 -8.96 4.24 0.93
N ALA A 96 -7.75 3.72 1.15
CA ALA A 96 -6.78 4.35 2.04
C ALA A 96 -6.45 5.78 1.58
N GLY A 97 -6.42 6.74 2.52
CA GLY A 97 -6.05 8.13 2.26
C GLY A 97 -7.05 8.99 1.48
N ILE A 98 -8.15 8.43 0.93
CA ILE A 98 -9.19 9.24 0.29
C ILE A 98 -10.18 9.73 1.34
N THR A 99 -10.20 11.05 1.58
CA THR A 99 -11.04 11.67 2.62
C THR A 99 -12.49 11.85 2.17
N VAL A 100 -13.40 12.03 3.14
CA VAL A 100 -14.79 12.45 2.88
C VAL A 100 -14.83 13.74 2.08
N ALA A 101 -13.94 14.70 2.36
CA ALA A 101 -13.85 15.95 1.61
C ALA A 101 -13.48 15.69 0.14
N THR A 102 -12.49 14.83 -0.13
CA THR A 102 -12.09 14.43 -1.49
C THR A 102 -13.23 13.73 -2.23
N LEU A 103 -13.97 12.84 -1.56
CA LEU A 103 -15.14 12.16 -2.14
C LEU A 103 -16.25 13.17 -2.50
N LYS A 104 -16.53 14.17 -1.64
CA LYS A 104 -17.48 15.25 -1.93
C LYS A 104 -17.05 16.08 -3.14
N ASP A 105 -15.80 16.53 -3.16
CA ASP A 105 -15.25 17.39 -4.22
C ASP A 105 -15.26 16.70 -5.59
N LYS A 106 -14.72 15.47 -5.64
CA LYS A 106 -14.49 14.77 -6.91
C LYS A 106 -15.76 14.13 -7.48
N LEU A 107 -16.63 13.56 -6.64
CA LEU A 107 -17.85 12.89 -7.09
C LEU A 107 -19.12 13.74 -6.97
N GLY A 108 -19.15 14.76 -6.11
CA GLY A 108 -20.41 15.41 -5.71
C GLY A 108 -21.26 14.55 -4.77
N ALA A 109 -20.65 13.55 -4.13
CA ALA A 109 -21.36 12.61 -3.25
C ALA A 109 -21.93 13.32 -2.00
N LYS A 110 -23.23 13.12 -1.73
CA LYS A 110 -23.91 13.75 -0.59
C LYS A 110 -23.85 12.89 0.68
N LYS A 111 -23.92 11.57 0.50
CA LYS A 111 -23.96 10.57 1.56
C LYS A 111 -22.71 9.72 1.44
N ILE A 112 -21.82 9.80 2.43
CA ILE A 112 -20.54 9.08 2.44
C ILE A 112 -20.37 8.33 3.76
N CYS A 113 -20.05 7.05 3.66
CA CYS A 113 -19.51 6.21 4.70
C CYS A 113 -18.05 5.89 4.32
N ARG A 114 -17.08 6.43 5.07
CA ARG A 114 -15.67 6.06 4.93
C ARG A 114 -15.36 4.96 5.93
N VAL A 115 -14.69 3.92 5.46
CA VAL A 115 -14.41 2.72 6.24
C VAL A 115 -12.93 2.38 6.12
N MET A 116 -12.32 2.05 7.26
CA MET A 116 -10.96 1.54 7.32
C MET A 116 -10.99 0.10 7.84
N PRO A 117 -11.14 -0.90 6.96
CA PRO A 117 -11.06 -2.30 7.32
C PRO A 117 -9.59 -2.74 7.44
N ASN A 118 -9.37 -4.00 7.85
CA ASN A 118 -8.06 -4.63 7.82
C ASN A 118 -8.11 -6.04 7.21
N THR A 119 -6.94 -6.61 6.94
CA THR A 119 -6.85 -7.90 6.21
C THR A 119 -7.54 -9.09 6.90
N PRO A 120 -7.63 -9.19 8.26
CA PRO A 120 -8.43 -10.21 8.92
C PRO A 120 -9.93 -10.22 8.57
N CYS A 121 -10.48 -9.17 7.94
CA CYS A 121 -11.83 -9.21 7.34
C CYS A 121 -12.00 -10.37 6.34
N MET A 122 -10.93 -10.83 5.69
CA MET A 122 -10.96 -11.96 4.75
C MET A 122 -11.40 -13.29 5.39
N ILE A 123 -11.33 -13.39 6.73
CA ILE A 123 -11.70 -14.58 7.50
C ILE A 123 -12.77 -14.28 8.55
N GLY A 124 -13.48 -13.15 8.44
CA GLY A 124 -14.53 -12.76 9.38
C GLY A 124 -14.02 -12.38 10.78
N SER A 125 -12.73 -12.12 10.94
CA SER A 125 -12.11 -11.71 12.22
C SER A 125 -11.49 -10.31 12.12
N GLY A 126 -12.10 -9.47 11.28
CA GLY A 126 -11.66 -8.12 10.98
C GLY A 126 -11.92 -7.11 12.09
N MET A 127 -11.32 -5.94 11.91
CA MET A 127 -11.69 -4.71 12.60
C MET A 127 -11.91 -3.63 11.55
N SER A 128 -13.07 -2.98 11.57
CA SER A 128 -13.38 -1.86 10.67
C SER A 128 -13.72 -0.60 11.47
N ALA A 129 -13.03 0.50 11.22
CA ALA A 129 -13.48 1.81 11.69
C ALA A 129 -14.36 2.48 10.64
N LEU A 130 -15.47 3.09 11.06
CA LEU A 130 -16.42 3.75 10.18
C LEU A 130 -16.67 5.20 10.62
N CYS A 131 -16.78 6.09 9.64
CA CYS A 131 -17.31 7.43 9.84
C CYS A 131 -18.33 7.77 8.75
N PHE A 132 -19.29 8.63 9.09
CA PHE A 132 -20.42 8.94 8.23
C PHE A 132 -20.54 10.45 8.03
N SER A 133 -20.92 10.85 6.82
CA SER A 133 -21.24 12.22 6.46
C SER A 133 -22.51 12.23 5.61
N GLY A 134 -23.53 12.99 6.03
CA GLY A 134 -24.77 13.19 5.28
C GLY A 134 -25.74 12.00 5.27
N TYR A 135 -25.39 10.90 5.94
CA TYR A 135 -26.30 9.77 6.18
C TYR A 135 -27.28 10.10 7.31
N GLU A 136 -28.56 9.80 7.09
CA GLU A 136 -29.54 9.69 8.18
C GLU A 136 -29.27 8.43 9.01
N GLU A 137 -29.79 8.36 10.24
CA GLU A 137 -29.42 7.26 11.15
C GLU A 137 -29.89 5.88 10.63
N GLU A 138 -31.09 5.81 10.04
CA GLU A 138 -31.65 4.58 9.46
C GLU A 138 -30.82 4.08 8.26
N GLU A 139 -30.19 4.99 7.53
CA GLU A 139 -29.37 4.64 6.37
C GLU A 139 -28.01 4.07 6.75
N LYS A 140 -27.58 4.27 8.00
CA LYS A 140 -26.30 3.74 8.51
C LYS A 140 -26.38 2.25 8.78
N GLU A 141 -27.57 1.70 8.99
CA GLU A 141 -27.78 0.28 9.28
C GLU A 141 -27.15 -0.62 8.21
N PHE A 142 -27.31 -0.29 6.93
CA PHE A 142 -26.77 -1.11 5.86
C PHE A 142 -25.23 -1.16 5.83
N PRO A 143 -24.49 -0.04 5.78
CA PRO A 143 -23.03 -0.09 5.90
C PRO A 143 -22.55 -0.76 7.20
N LEU A 144 -23.23 -0.51 8.33
CA LEU A 144 -22.87 -1.14 9.59
C LEU A 144 -23.03 -2.68 9.52
N ALA A 145 -24.13 -3.17 8.95
CA ALA A 145 -24.37 -4.60 8.77
C ALA A 145 -23.34 -5.25 7.84
N VAL A 146 -22.98 -4.56 6.73
CA VAL A 146 -21.94 -5.03 5.80
C VAL A 146 -20.62 -5.27 6.52
N PHE A 147 -20.12 -4.31 7.30
CA PHE A 147 -18.80 -4.46 7.93
C PHE A 147 -18.83 -5.28 9.22
N SER A 148 -19.97 -5.34 9.92
CA SER A 148 -20.15 -6.26 11.05
C SER A 148 -20.13 -7.73 10.62
N SER A 149 -20.50 -8.04 9.37
CA SER A 149 -20.40 -9.39 8.80
C SER A 149 -18.94 -9.87 8.61
N LEU A 150 -17.97 -8.97 8.74
CA LEU A 150 -16.55 -9.21 8.51
C LEU A 150 -15.72 -9.21 9.80
N GLY A 151 -16.33 -8.91 10.94
CA GLY A 151 -15.68 -8.81 12.24
C GLY A 151 -16.21 -7.64 13.06
N GLU A 152 -15.38 -7.13 13.96
CA GLU A 152 -15.75 -6.05 14.87
C GLU A 152 -15.73 -4.69 14.16
N ILE A 153 -16.58 -3.78 14.63
CA ILE A 153 -16.68 -2.43 14.12
C ILE A 153 -16.52 -1.37 15.20
N ILE A 154 -16.00 -0.20 14.83
CA ILE A 154 -15.99 0.98 15.70
C ILE A 154 -16.36 2.22 14.91
N ARG A 155 -17.17 3.10 15.52
CA ARG A 155 -17.49 4.42 14.96
C ARG A 155 -16.53 5.45 15.54
N LEU A 156 -15.83 6.18 14.68
CA LEU A 156 -14.86 7.20 15.07
C LEU A 156 -14.98 8.44 14.17
N ASP A 157 -14.52 9.58 14.68
CA ASP A 157 -14.34 10.77 13.84
C ASP A 157 -13.30 10.49 12.74
N GLU A 158 -13.50 11.08 11.55
CA GLU A 158 -12.58 10.89 10.42
C GLU A 158 -11.13 11.27 10.76
N LYS A 159 -10.92 12.29 11.59
CA LYS A 159 -9.59 12.71 12.06
C LYS A 159 -8.79 11.62 12.77
N MET A 160 -9.45 10.56 13.25
CA MET A 160 -8.81 9.42 13.91
C MET A 160 -8.34 8.34 12.93
N PHE A 161 -8.68 8.44 11.64
CA PHE A 161 -8.44 7.34 10.68
C PHE A 161 -6.95 7.06 10.42
N ASP A 162 -6.08 8.06 10.53
CA ASP A 162 -4.63 7.82 10.46
C ASP A 162 -4.13 7.01 11.66
N ALA A 163 -4.67 7.29 12.85
CA ALA A 163 -4.38 6.49 14.04
C ALA A 163 -4.96 5.07 13.91
N VAL A 164 -6.20 4.93 13.43
CA VAL A 164 -6.79 3.61 13.12
C VAL A 164 -5.92 2.83 12.14
N THR A 165 -5.47 3.47 11.07
CA THR A 165 -4.60 2.85 10.05
C THR A 165 -3.33 2.30 10.70
N SER A 166 -2.71 3.10 11.57
CA SER A 166 -1.50 2.70 12.27
C SER A 166 -1.69 1.57 13.29
N VAL A 167 -2.89 1.40 13.84
CA VAL A 167 -3.17 0.38 14.86
C VAL A 167 -3.76 -0.89 14.24
N SER A 168 -4.90 -0.80 13.58
CA SER A 168 -5.63 -1.98 13.08
C SER A 168 -5.40 -2.25 11.60
N GLY A 169 -5.14 -1.22 10.78
CA GLY A 169 -4.88 -1.37 9.35
C GLY A 169 -3.56 -2.09 9.07
N SER A 170 -2.47 -1.59 9.67
CA SER A 170 -1.14 -2.20 9.60
C SER A 170 -0.84 -3.20 10.72
N GLY A 171 -1.64 -3.20 11.80
CA GLY A 171 -1.55 -4.11 12.95
C GLY A 171 -1.32 -5.59 12.65
N PRO A 172 -2.00 -6.20 11.64
CA PRO A 172 -1.79 -7.60 11.30
C PRO A 172 -0.32 -7.92 11.00
N ALA A 173 0.41 -7.03 10.33
CA ALA A 173 1.83 -7.23 10.04
C ALA A 173 2.67 -7.28 11.33
N TYR A 174 2.34 -6.43 12.31
CA TYR A 174 3.05 -6.40 13.59
C TYR A 174 2.81 -7.68 14.38
N ALA A 175 1.57 -8.18 14.37
CA ALA A 175 1.22 -9.46 14.97
C ALA A 175 1.98 -10.63 14.31
N TYR A 176 2.13 -10.61 12.98
CA TYR A 176 2.90 -11.62 12.26
C TYR A 176 4.39 -11.57 12.62
N MET A 177 4.96 -10.36 12.74
CA MET A 177 6.36 -10.19 13.17
C MET A 177 6.60 -10.70 14.58
N PHE A 178 5.68 -10.42 15.51
CA PHE A 178 5.77 -10.92 16.88
C PHE A 178 5.67 -12.45 16.91
N ALA A 179 4.72 -13.03 16.18
CA ALA A 179 4.60 -14.48 16.02
C ALA A 179 5.88 -15.10 15.42
N GLN A 180 6.46 -14.47 14.42
CA GLN A 180 7.71 -14.93 13.81
C GLN A 180 8.88 -14.94 14.82
N GLY A 181 8.97 -13.92 15.68
CA GLY A 181 9.93 -13.86 16.78
C GLY A 181 9.76 -15.01 17.77
N MET A 182 8.52 -15.27 18.20
CA MET A 182 8.21 -16.39 19.10
C MET A 182 8.53 -17.76 18.49
N ILE A 183 8.17 -17.97 17.21
CA ILE A 183 8.47 -19.21 16.48
C ILE A 183 9.98 -19.44 16.43
N LYS A 184 10.75 -18.41 16.08
CA LYS A 184 12.22 -18.48 16.07
C LYS A 184 12.78 -18.82 17.45
N GLY A 185 12.25 -18.21 18.51
CA GLY A 185 12.63 -18.52 19.90
C GLY A 185 12.34 -19.98 20.27
N GLY A 186 11.17 -20.51 19.90
CA GLY A 186 10.81 -21.90 20.12
C GLY A 186 11.73 -22.88 19.37
N MET A 187 12.09 -22.57 18.14
CA MET A 187 13.03 -23.37 17.34
C MET A 187 14.44 -23.39 17.93
N ASN A 188 14.92 -22.26 18.46
CA ASN A 188 16.20 -22.22 19.18
C ASN A 188 16.18 -23.11 20.43
N GLY A 189 15.00 -23.33 21.02
CA GLY A 189 14.77 -24.27 22.12
C GLY A 189 14.61 -25.74 21.69
N GLY A 190 14.74 -26.05 20.40
CA GLY A 190 14.69 -27.42 19.88
C GLY A 190 13.35 -27.86 19.27
N LEU A 191 12.34 -26.99 19.21
CA LEU A 191 11.07 -27.30 18.55
C LEU A 191 11.20 -27.31 17.03
N SER A 192 10.41 -28.14 16.35
CA SER A 192 10.19 -27.98 14.92
C SER A 192 9.41 -26.70 14.61
N PHE A 193 9.47 -26.23 13.36
CA PHE A 193 8.71 -25.07 12.91
C PHE A 193 7.20 -25.23 13.14
N GLU A 194 6.64 -26.40 12.83
CA GLU A 194 5.19 -26.65 12.96
C GLU A 194 4.74 -26.68 14.43
N GLU A 195 5.55 -27.27 15.33
CA GLU A 195 5.27 -27.24 16.76
C GLU A 195 5.33 -25.81 17.32
N ALA A 196 6.41 -25.08 17.01
CA ALA A 196 6.60 -23.71 17.46
C ALA A 196 5.49 -22.79 16.93
N LYS A 197 5.09 -22.95 15.67
CA LYS A 197 3.96 -22.22 15.06
C LYS A 197 2.66 -22.53 15.76
N LYS A 198 2.33 -23.81 15.97
CA LYS A 198 1.08 -24.22 16.65
C LYS A 198 0.99 -23.64 18.05
N LEU A 199 2.06 -23.74 18.85
CA LEU A 199 2.13 -23.19 20.21
C LEU A 199 2.02 -21.67 20.22
N THR A 200 2.74 -21.00 19.33
CA THR A 200 2.72 -19.53 19.21
C THR A 200 1.32 -19.02 18.88
N LEU A 201 0.66 -19.58 17.86
CA LEU A 201 -0.66 -19.13 17.44
C LEU A 201 -1.70 -19.31 18.55
N ALA A 202 -1.73 -20.47 19.21
CA ALA A 202 -2.65 -20.72 20.32
C ALA A 202 -2.42 -19.75 21.49
N THR A 203 -1.14 -19.46 21.80
CA THR A 203 -0.75 -18.53 22.87
C THR A 203 -1.19 -17.09 22.56
N LEU A 204 -0.95 -16.61 21.34
CA LEU A 204 -1.34 -15.24 20.95
C LEU A 204 -2.86 -15.06 20.93
N ILE A 205 -3.60 -16.03 20.38
CA ILE A 205 -5.06 -15.99 20.35
C ILE A 205 -5.63 -16.05 21.78
N GLY A 206 -5.10 -16.95 22.62
CA GLY A 206 -5.51 -17.08 24.01
C GLY A 206 -5.23 -15.82 24.83
N GLY A 207 -4.02 -15.25 24.69
CA GLY A 207 -3.63 -14.01 25.35
C GLY A 207 -4.49 -12.81 24.94
N ALA A 208 -4.74 -12.64 23.64
CA ALA A 208 -5.62 -11.57 23.15
C ALA A 208 -7.05 -11.70 23.70
N ARG A 209 -7.59 -12.93 23.75
CA ARG A 209 -8.92 -13.20 24.33
C ARG A 209 -8.97 -12.97 25.84
N MET A 210 -7.89 -13.25 26.55
CA MET A 210 -7.76 -12.97 27.98
C MET A 210 -7.83 -11.47 28.24
N ILE A 211 -7.09 -10.67 27.46
CA ILE A 211 -7.13 -9.20 27.53
C ILE A 211 -8.55 -8.70 27.26
N ALA A 212 -9.17 -9.15 26.16
CA ALA A 212 -10.49 -8.69 25.75
C ALA A 212 -11.62 -9.01 26.76
N ARG A 213 -11.43 -10.00 27.63
CA ARG A 213 -12.43 -10.44 28.62
C ARG A 213 -12.14 -9.99 30.04
N SER A 214 -11.00 -9.35 30.28
CA SER A 214 -10.58 -8.98 31.63
C SER A 214 -10.91 -7.52 31.93
N ASP A 215 -11.39 -7.27 33.15
CA ASP A 215 -11.52 -5.92 33.71
C ASP A 215 -10.20 -5.41 34.33
N LYS A 216 -9.15 -6.24 34.34
CA LYS A 216 -7.84 -5.89 34.91
C LYS A 216 -7.02 -5.06 33.94
N LYS A 217 -6.05 -4.31 34.48
CA LYS A 217 -5.04 -3.65 33.64
C LYS A 217 -4.15 -4.70 32.97
N ILE A 218 -3.63 -4.38 31.79
CA ILE A 218 -2.72 -5.28 31.06
C ILE A 218 -1.49 -5.62 31.91
N ASP A 219 -0.93 -4.66 32.66
CA ASP A 219 0.18 -4.93 33.58
C ASP A 219 -0.17 -5.96 34.66
N ASP A 220 -1.38 -5.92 35.21
CA ASP A 220 -1.82 -6.89 36.22
C ASP A 220 -1.92 -8.31 35.61
N LEU A 221 -2.29 -8.41 34.33
CA LEU A 221 -2.33 -9.68 33.61
C LEU A 221 -0.91 -10.22 33.33
N ILE A 222 0.03 -9.33 32.99
CA ILE A 222 1.44 -9.68 32.80
C ILE A 222 2.04 -10.17 34.13
N ASP A 223 1.81 -9.43 35.22
CA ASP A 223 2.35 -9.78 36.54
C ASP A 223 1.76 -11.09 37.07
N ALA A 224 0.49 -11.38 36.79
CA ALA A 224 -0.15 -12.63 37.18
C ALA A 224 0.50 -13.89 36.56
N VAL A 225 1.20 -13.77 35.42
CA VAL A 225 1.94 -14.88 34.79
C VAL A 225 3.45 -14.82 35.05
N CYS A 226 3.92 -13.79 35.76
CA CYS A 226 5.32 -13.59 36.14
C CYS A 226 5.57 -13.98 37.60
N SER A 227 5.67 -15.29 37.87
CA SER A 227 6.03 -15.76 39.21
C SER A 227 7.46 -15.37 39.61
N LYS A 228 7.67 -15.11 40.91
CA LYS A 228 8.99 -14.76 41.45
C LYS A 228 9.99 -15.88 41.19
N GLY A 229 11.08 -15.57 40.49
CA GLY A 229 12.11 -16.55 40.09
C GLY A 229 11.69 -17.48 38.95
N GLY A 230 10.53 -17.26 38.33
CA GLY A 230 10.03 -18.07 37.21
C GLY A 230 10.71 -17.76 35.87
N THR A 231 10.34 -18.51 34.85
CA THR A 231 10.86 -18.33 33.47
C THR A 231 10.30 -17.07 32.80
N THR A 232 9.01 -16.78 33.00
CA THR A 232 8.32 -15.64 32.37
C THR A 232 8.96 -14.30 32.76
N ILE A 233 9.29 -14.10 34.04
CA ILE A 233 9.83 -12.83 34.53
C ILE A 233 11.20 -12.51 33.92
N GLN A 234 12.01 -13.52 33.57
CA GLN A 234 13.30 -13.31 32.90
C GLN A 234 13.10 -12.72 31.50
N ALA A 235 12.18 -13.26 30.71
CA ALA A 235 11.87 -12.77 29.38
C ALA A 235 11.23 -11.37 29.43
N VAL A 236 10.23 -11.16 30.29
CA VAL A 236 9.53 -9.86 30.43
C VAL A 236 10.48 -8.76 30.89
N SER A 237 11.38 -9.05 31.85
CA SER A 237 12.37 -8.07 32.31
C SER A 237 13.33 -7.66 31.19
N TYR A 238 13.77 -8.62 30.37
CA TYR A 238 14.60 -8.32 29.20
C TYR A 238 13.84 -7.46 28.18
N TYR A 239 12.59 -7.80 27.85
CA TYR A 239 11.80 -7.01 26.90
C TYR A 239 11.56 -5.57 27.37
N ARG A 240 11.28 -5.37 28.67
CA ARG A 240 11.15 -4.03 29.26
C ARG A 240 12.48 -3.27 29.21
N LEU A 241 13.60 -3.90 29.56
CA LEU A 241 14.93 -3.27 29.49
C LEU A 241 15.32 -2.90 28.06
N ALA A 242 14.97 -3.73 27.08
CA ALA A 242 15.22 -3.50 25.66
C ALA A 242 14.24 -2.49 25.03
N GLY A 243 13.25 -2.00 25.77
CA GLY A 243 12.28 -1.00 25.29
C GLY A 243 11.31 -1.54 24.23
N LEU A 244 10.81 -2.77 24.40
CA LEU A 244 9.93 -3.40 23.41
C LEU A 244 8.66 -2.57 23.13
N GLU A 245 8.05 -2.01 24.17
CA GLU A 245 6.81 -1.23 24.06
C GLU A 245 7.06 0.09 23.32
N GLU A 246 8.18 0.75 23.60
CA GLU A 246 8.61 1.99 22.96
C GLU A 246 8.91 1.77 21.47
N ILE A 247 9.58 0.67 21.11
CA ILE A 247 9.86 0.32 19.70
C ILE A 247 8.55 0.09 18.93
N ILE A 248 7.58 -0.60 19.54
CA ILE A 248 6.27 -0.82 18.92
C ILE A 248 5.54 0.52 18.75
N ALA A 249 5.51 1.36 19.80
CA ALA A 249 4.87 2.66 19.75
C ALA A 249 5.48 3.57 18.67
N GLU A 250 6.80 3.61 18.56
CA GLU A 250 7.49 4.38 17.51
C GLU A 250 7.17 3.85 16.11
N GLY A 251 7.09 2.52 15.94
CA GLY A 251 6.66 1.90 14.68
C GLY A 251 5.23 2.31 14.27
N VAL A 252 4.31 2.32 15.22
CA VAL A 252 2.93 2.79 15.03
C VAL A 252 2.91 4.28 14.67
N ASP A 253 3.69 5.12 15.36
CA ASP A 253 3.78 6.55 15.07
C ASP A 253 4.32 6.84 13.67
N ARG A 254 5.36 6.12 13.24
CA ARG A 254 5.90 6.20 11.87
C ARG A 254 4.87 5.78 10.82
N CYS A 255 4.09 4.74 11.11
CA CYS A 255 2.99 4.32 10.24
C CYS A 255 1.89 5.40 10.14
N ARG A 256 1.51 6.01 11.27
CA ARG A 256 0.53 7.10 11.31
C ARG A 256 1.01 8.30 10.50
N ALA A 257 2.27 8.72 10.69
CA ALA A 257 2.86 9.82 9.93
C ALA A 257 2.79 9.56 8.42
N ARG A 258 3.10 8.32 7.99
CA ARG A 258 2.98 7.94 6.59
C ARG A 258 1.53 8.00 6.07
N SER A 259 0.56 7.57 6.87
CA SER A 259 -0.87 7.66 6.51
C SER A 259 -1.32 9.11 6.27
N VAL A 260 -0.85 10.04 7.12
CA VAL A 260 -1.12 11.47 6.97
C VAL A 260 -0.52 12.01 5.66
N GLU A 261 0.74 11.67 5.35
CA GLU A 261 1.41 12.06 4.10
C GLU A 261 0.65 11.57 2.87
N MET A 262 0.16 10.33 2.89
CA MET A 262 -0.58 9.73 1.78
C MET A 262 -1.95 10.40 1.54
N SER A 263 -2.56 10.96 2.59
CA SER A 263 -3.89 11.57 2.51
C SER A 263 -3.86 13.02 1.99
N ASN A 264 -2.72 13.71 2.11
CA ASN A 264 -2.53 15.09 1.66
C ASN A 264 -1.28 15.24 0.76
N PRO A 265 -1.24 14.60 -0.43
CA PRO A 265 -0.16 14.84 -1.37
C PRO A 265 -0.33 16.25 -1.96
N THR A 266 0.36 17.25 -1.41
CA THR A 266 0.42 18.57 -2.05
C THR A 266 1.24 18.47 -3.35
N GLU A 267 0.83 19.12 -4.44
CA GLU A 267 1.63 19.16 -5.70
C GLU A 267 3.04 19.72 -5.46
N GLN A 268 3.22 20.55 -4.43
CA GLN A 268 4.50 21.08 -3.98
C GLN A 268 5.40 20.04 -3.25
N SER A 269 4.94 18.80 -3.09
CA SER A 269 5.66 17.72 -2.38
C SER A 269 6.11 16.57 -3.27
N VAL A 270 5.71 16.55 -4.55
CA VAL A 270 6.11 15.52 -5.51
C VAL A 270 7.37 15.98 -6.24
N VAL A 271 8.41 15.16 -6.17
CA VAL A 271 9.64 15.38 -6.93
C VAL A 271 9.49 14.74 -8.30
N LYS A 272 9.45 15.53 -9.37
CA LYS A 272 9.55 15.02 -10.73
C LYS A 272 11.02 14.82 -11.07
N MET A 273 11.38 13.61 -11.44
CA MET A 273 12.75 13.22 -11.76
C MET A 273 12.79 12.62 -13.16
N TYR A 274 13.51 13.26 -14.07
CA TYR A 274 13.82 12.71 -15.40
C TYR A 274 15.19 12.06 -15.35
N THR A 275 15.34 10.88 -15.96
CA THR A 275 16.58 10.11 -15.89
C THR A 275 16.92 9.49 -17.24
N ASP A 276 18.21 9.52 -17.58
CA ASP A 276 18.74 8.91 -18.80
C ASP A 276 20.17 8.39 -18.58
N GLY A 277 20.56 7.39 -19.36
CA GLY A 277 21.89 6.79 -19.36
C GLY A 277 22.36 6.49 -20.78
N ALA A 278 23.59 6.91 -21.09
CA ALA A 278 24.23 6.74 -22.39
C ALA A 278 25.55 5.95 -22.26
N CYS A 279 25.89 5.16 -23.28
CA CYS A 279 27.14 4.40 -23.33
C CYS A 279 27.68 4.30 -24.76
N SER A 280 28.94 4.69 -24.98
CA SER A 280 29.62 4.62 -26.27
C SER A 280 30.45 3.32 -26.36
N GLY A 281 29.99 2.37 -27.18
CA GLY A 281 30.46 0.98 -27.13
C GLY A 281 29.90 0.31 -25.87
N ASN A 282 29.13 -0.78 -25.98
CA ASN A 282 28.39 -1.34 -24.84
C ASN A 282 28.93 -2.76 -24.53
N PRO A 283 30.02 -2.92 -23.76
CA PRO A 283 30.57 -1.97 -22.79
C PRO A 283 31.63 -0.98 -23.31
N GLY A 284 31.77 0.15 -22.61
CA GLY A 284 32.62 1.30 -22.98
C GLY A 284 32.30 2.56 -22.15
N PRO A 285 32.84 3.73 -22.53
CA PRO A 285 32.63 4.98 -21.79
C PRO A 285 31.15 5.35 -21.69
N GLY A 286 30.64 5.50 -20.47
CA GLY A 286 29.24 5.79 -20.20
C GLY A 286 29.03 7.02 -19.32
N GLY A 287 27.84 7.59 -19.45
CA GLY A 287 27.40 8.76 -18.71
C GLY A 287 25.93 8.61 -18.31
N TYR A 288 25.55 9.23 -17.20
CA TYR A 288 24.20 9.23 -16.67
C TYR A 288 23.78 10.64 -16.26
N CYS A 289 22.47 10.89 -16.27
CA CYS A 289 21.89 12.14 -15.79
C CYS A 289 20.57 11.89 -15.05
N ALA A 290 20.33 12.67 -14.00
CA ALA A 290 19.03 12.83 -13.38
C ALA A 290 18.73 14.33 -13.18
N ILE A 291 17.58 14.78 -13.68
CA ILE A 291 17.07 16.14 -13.48
C ILE A 291 15.87 16.06 -12.54
N LEU A 292 16.02 16.62 -11.34
CA LEU A 292 14.99 16.66 -10.30
C LEU A 292 14.35 18.04 -10.26
N SER A 293 13.03 18.11 -10.15
CA SER A 293 12.28 19.36 -9.95
C SER A 293 11.19 19.19 -8.89
N CYS A 294 11.13 20.15 -7.96
CA CYS A 294 10.11 20.19 -6.91
C CYS A 294 9.93 21.63 -6.41
N GLY A 295 8.69 22.12 -6.31
CA GLY A 295 8.40 23.45 -5.76
C GLY A 295 9.11 24.60 -6.49
N GLY A 296 9.34 24.49 -7.80
CA GLY A 296 10.06 25.49 -8.60
C GLY A 296 11.59 25.45 -8.48
N VAL A 297 12.16 24.53 -7.69
CA VAL A 297 13.60 24.31 -7.60
C VAL A 297 13.98 23.13 -8.47
N GLU A 298 14.96 23.35 -9.35
CA GLU A 298 15.58 22.30 -10.17
C GLU A 298 16.95 21.92 -9.62
N LYS A 299 17.31 20.64 -9.72
CA LYS A 299 18.64 20.11 -9.44
C LYS A 299 19.02 19.10 -10.52
N VAL A 300 20.16 19.29 -11.15
CA VAL A 300 20.76 18.34 -12.07
C VAL A 300 21.84 17.55 -11.35
N VAL A 301 21.86 16.24 -11.54
CA VAL A 301 22.90 15.33 -11.07
C VAL A 301 23.38 14.50 -12.25
N SER A 302 24.67 14.53 -12.54
CA SER A 302 25.27 13.78 -13.65
C SER A 302 26.63 13.21 -13.28
N GLY A 303 27.08 12.24 -14.06
CA GLY A 303 28.40 11.63 -13.93
C GLY A 303 28.59 10.52 -14.97
N GLY A 304 29.65 9.72 -14.83
CA GLY A 304 29.94 8.64 -15.78
C GLY A 304 30.98 7.64 -15.27
N GLU A 305 31.18 6.59 -16.04
CA GLU A 305 32.19 5.52 -15.81
C GLU A 305 32.90 5.21 -17.13
N ASP A 306 34.22 5.00 -17.10
CA ASP A 306 35.05 4.80 -18.32
C ASP A 306 34.75 3.48 -19.05
N ASN A 307 34.28 2.46 -18.31
CA ASN A 307 33.97 1.15 -18.88
C ASN A 307 32.74 0.55 -18.21
N THR A 308 31.58 0.78 -18.80
CA THR A 308 30.29 0.42 -18.23
C THR A 308 29.32 -0.01 -19.33
N THR A 309 28.03 -0.16 -19.02
CA THR A 309 27.00 -0.48 -20.01
C THR A 309 25.86 0.53 -19.96
N ASN A 310 25.08 0.63 -21.03
CA ASN A 310 23.90 1.51 -21.05
C ASN A 310 22.97 1.22 -19.86
N ASN A 311 22.65 -0.06 -19.63
CA ASN A 311 21.78 -0.46 -18.52
C ASN A 311 22.34 -0.10 -17.13
N ARG A 312 23.66 -0.01 -16.96
CA ARG A 312 24.27 0.45 -15.70
C ARG A 312 24.12 1.95 -15.53
N MET A 313 24.33 2.73 -16.59
CA MET A 313 24.13 4.18 -16.56
C MET A 313 22.69 4.56 -16.28
N GLU A 314 21.74 3.86 -16.89
CA GLU A 314 20.31 4.02 -16.66
C GLU A 314 19.92 3.76 -15.20
N LEU A 315 20.52 2.73 -14.58
CA LEU A 315 20.33 2.45 -13.16
C LEU A 315 20.98 3.50 -12.27
N LEU A 316 22.21 3.92 -12.59
CA LEU A 316 22.93 4.93 -11.82
C LEU A 316 22.22 6.29 -11.88
N ALA A 317 21.65 6.69 -13.01
CA ALA A 317 20.83 7.88 -13.14
C ALA A 317 19.75 7.93 -12.04
N VAL A 318 18.95 6.87 -11.92
CA VAL A 318 17.89 6.78 -10.91
C VAL A 318 18.46 6.73 -9.49
N ILE A 319 19.48 5.91 -9.26
CA ILE A 319 20.09 5.75 -7.93
C ILE A 319 20.64 7.07 -7.42
N THR A 320 21.50 7.72 -8.20
CA THR A 320 22.15 8.98 -7.81
C THR A 320 21.13 10.10 -7.71
N GLY A 321 20.10 10.12 -8.56
CA GLY A 321 18.97 11.04 -8.42
C GLY A 321 18.27 10.90 -7.07
N LEU A 322 17.88 9.68 -6.69
CA LEU A 322 17.22 9.40 -5.40
C LEU A 322 18.14 9.66 -4.20
N GLU A 323 19.42 9.28 -4.25
CA GLU A 323 20.41 9.56 -3.20
C GLU A 323 20.61 11.06 -2.97
N SER A 324 20.32 11.88 -3.98
CA SER A 324 20.47 13.33 -3.90
C SER A 324 19.36 14.03 -3.09
N LEU A 325 18.31 13.30 -2.72
CA LEU A 325 17.17 13.80 -1.95
C LEU A 325 17.55 13.99 -0.48
N LYS A 326 17.32 15.19 0.05
CA LYS A 326 17.71 15.54 1.43
C LYS A 326 16.71 15.10 2.49
N LYS A 327 15.44 14.87 2.11
CA LYS A 327 14.41 14.41 3.05
C LYS A 327 14.53 12.90 3.21
N THR A 328 14.29 12.43 4.42
CA THR A 328 14.29 11.00 4.76
C THR A 328 13.27 10.18 3.96
N ARG A 329 12.20 10.83 3.46
CA ARG A 329 11.20 10.23 2.57
C ARG A 329 10.62 11.29 1.61
N CYS A 330 10.40 10.91 0.35
CA CYS A 330 9.86 11.78 -0.70
C CYS A 330 8.86 10.98 -1.54
N VAL A 331 7.87 11.65 -2.12
CA VAL A 331 7.10 11.12 -3.25
C VAL A 331 7.82 11.53 -4.53
N VAL A 332 8.19 10.56 -5.38
CA VAL A 332 9.02 10.80 -6.56
C VAL A 332 8.35 10.19 -7.79
N GLU A 333 8.19 10.98 -8.84
CA GLU A 333 7.80 10.51 -10.16
C GLU A 333 9.04 10.43 -11.03
N VAL A 334 9.45 9.20 -11.38
CA VAL A 334 10.63 8.92 -12.20
C VAL A 334 10.19 8.72 -13.64
N HIS A 335 10.53 9.67 -14.49
CA HIS A 335 10.33 9.65 -15.92
C HIS A 335 11.59 9.07 -16.58
N SER A 336 11.44 7.93 -17.25
CA SER A 336 12.55 7.27 -17.94
C SER A 336 12.05 6.56 -19.21
N ASP A 337 12.85 6.61 -20.27
CA ASP A 337 12.66 5.83 -21.48
C ASP A 337 13.37 4.46 -21.45
N SER A 338 14.05 4.14 -20.34
CA SER A 338 14.64 2.83 -20.12
C SER A 338 13.58 1.77 -19.85
N ALA A 339 13.34 0.88 -20.82
CA ALA A 339 12.41 -0.23 -20.62
C ALA A 339 12.92 -1.19 -19.53
N TYR A 340 14.24 -1.32 -19.40
CA TYR A 340 14.86 -2.17 -18.40
C TYR A 340 14.54 -1.70 -16.98
N VAL A 341 14.68 -0.39 -16.71
CA VAL A 341 14.39 0.18 -15.39
C VAL A 341 12.89 0.21 -15.11
N VAL A 342 12.11 0.78 -16.02
CA VAL A 342 10.67 0.99 -15.81
C VAL A 342 9.92 -0.34 -15.67
N ASN A 343 10.19 -1.32 -16.53
CA ASN A 343 9.49 -2.60 -16.48
C ASN A 343 9.89 -3.42 -15.25
N ALA A 344 11.16 -3.32 -14.80
CA ALA A 344 11.60 -4.06 -13.63
C ALA A 344 10.79 -3.69 -12.37
N VAL A 345 10.42 -2.41 -12.25
CA VAL A 345 9.63 -1.90 -11.13
C VAL A 345 8.13 -2.08 -11.39
N ASN A 346 7.62 -1.62 -12.53
CA ASN A 346 6.18 -1.59 -12.80
C ASN A 346 5.57 -2.97 -13.03
N ASN A 347 6.35 -3.94 -13.53
CA ASN A 347 5.89 -5.30 -13.82
C ASN A 347 6.37 -6.31 -12.77
N ASP A 348 6.68 -5.85 -11.56
CA ASP A 348 7.03 -6.68 -10.39
C ASP A 348 8.24 -7.63 -10.58
N TRP A 349 9.15 -7.37 -11.52
CA TRP A 349 10.34 -8.22 -11.72
C TRP A 349 11.24 -8.23 -10.49
N LEU A 350 11.39 -7.09 -9.79
CA LEU A 350 12.20 -7.00 -8.57
C LEU A 350 11.77 -8.00 -7.50
N LYS A 351 10.46 -8.17 -7.29
CA LYS A 351 9.93 -9.14 -6.32
C LYS A 351 10.32 -10.56 -6.72
N GLY A 352 10.14 -10.90 -8.01
CA GLY A 352 10.55 -12.18 -8.56
C GLY A 352 12.05 -12.44 -8.40
N TRP A 353 12.88 -11.43 -8.69
CA TRP A 353 14.33 -11.50 -8.54
C TRP A 353 14.76 -11.67 -7.08
N GLN A 354 14.17 -10.95 -6.14
CA GLN A 354 14.44 -11.11 -4.70
C GLN A 354 14.04 -12.51 -4.21
N ALA A 355 12.90 -13.04 -4.65
CA ALA A 355 12.43 -14.37 -4.27
C ALA A 355 13.40 -15.49 -4.71
N ARG A 356 13.99 -15.36 -5.90
CA ARG A 356 15.04 -16.27 -6.41
C ARG A 356 16.47 -15.87 -6.02
N ARG A 357 16.63 -15.01 -5.00
CA ARG A 357 17.94 -14.56 -4.48
C ARG A 357 18.86 -13.97 -5.56
N TRP A 358 18.29 -13.28 -6.54
CA TRP A 358 18.98 -12.61 -7.64
C TRP A 358 19.72 -13.55 -8.61
N GLU A 359 19.37 -14.84 -8.64
CA GLU A 359 19.89 -15.81 -9.60
C GLU A 359 19.62 -15.36 -11.04
N ASP A 360 20.62 -15.46 -11.93
CA ASP A 360 20.57 -15.04 -13.34
C ASP A 360 20.05 -13.60 -13.57
N VAL A 361 20.40 -12.67 -12.68
CA VAL A 361 20.12 -11.23 -12.83
C VAL A 361 21.42 -10.47 -13.11
N LYS A 362 21.41 -9.57 -14.10
CA LYS A 362 22.52 -8.64 -14.34
C LYS A 362 22.40 -7.41 -13.43
N ASN A 363 23.52 -6.74 -13.14
CA ASN A 363 23.57 -5.48 -12.37
C ASN A 363 23.00 -5.57 -10.93
N VAL A 364 23.17 -6.74 -10.29
CA VAL A 364 22.62 -7.02 -8.95
C VAL A 364 23.12 -6.01 -7.90
N ASP A 365 24.34 -5.53 -8.04
CA ASP A 365 24.94 -4.50 -7.19
C ASP A 365 24.10 -3.21 -7.18
N LEU A 366 23.72 -2.72 -8.36
CA LEU A 366 22.92 -1.51 -8.52
C LEU A 366 21.46 -1.75 -8.14
N TRP A 367 20.89 -2.91 -8.50
CA TRP A 367 19.51 -3.24 -8.11
C TRP A 367 19.33 -3.32 -6.60
N LYS A 368 20.29 -3.89 -5.87
CA LYS A 368 20.24 -3.93 -4.40
C LYS A 368 20.27 -2.52 -3.80
N LYS A 369 21.08 -1.60 -4.35
CA LYS A 369 21.08 -0.19 -3.95
C LYS A 369 19.74 0.47 -4.23
N LEU A 370 19.22 0.31 -5.45
CA LEU A 370 17.95 0.90 -5.85
C LEU A 370 16.79 0.37 -4.99
N VAL A 371 16.73 -0.93 -4.68
CA VAL A 371 15.71 -1.49 -3.78
C VAL A 371 15.69 -0.81 -2.42
N ASN A 372 16.85 -0.49 -1.84
CA ASN A 372 16.91 0.22 -0.56
C ASN A 372 16.35 1.64 -0.70
N LEU A 373 16.64 2.33 -1.80
CA LEU A 373 16.10 3.67 -2.08
C LEU A 373 14.59 3.64 -2.36
N LEU A 374 14.10 2.62 -3.07
CA LEU A 374 12.67 2.38 -3.30
C LEU A 374 11.92 2.02 -2.01
N ALA A 375 12.61 1.48 -1.00
CA ALA A 375 12.03 1.30 0.33
C ALA A 375 12.00 2.61 1.14
N ALA A 376 13.00 3.47 0.92
CA ALA A 376 13.12 4.77 1.59
C ALA A 376 12.13 5.82 1.06
N HIS A 377 11.84 5.82 -0.25
CA HIS A 377 10.97 6.80 -0.92
C HIS A 377 9.74 6.14 -1.56
N ASP A 378 8.70 6.94 -1.83
CA ASP A 378 7.53 6.49 -2.59
C ASP A 378 7.70 6.86 -4.05
N VAL A 379 8.21 5.91 -4.82
CA VAL A 379 8.66 6.14 -6.19
C VAL A 379 7.67 5.54 -7.17
N ARG A 380 7.19 6.34 -8.11
CA ARG A 380 6.37 5.92 -9.25
C ARG A 380 7.18 6.04 -10.54
N PHE A 381 7.27 4.98 -11.32
CA PHE A 381 7.94 5.02 -12.62
C PHE A 381 6.92 5.30 -13.73
N ILE A 382 7.23 6.32 -14.53
CA ILE A 382 6.45 6.76 -15.67
C ILE A 382 7.28 6.52 -16.92
N LYS A 383 6.76 5.67 -17.82
CA LYS A 383 7.41 5.42 -19.09
C LYS A 383 7.26 6.65 -19.99
N VAL A 384 8.37 7.22 -20.41
CA VAL A 384 8.38 8.22 -21.49
C VAL A 384 8.90 7.59 -22.79
N LYS A 385 8.57 8.21 -23.92
CA LYS A 385 9.08 7.77 -25.23
C LYS A 385 10.46 8.39 -25.44
N GLY A 386 11.46 7.56 -25.69
CA GLY A 386 12.79 8.06 -26.07
C GLY A 386 12.72 8.88 -27.35
N HIS A 387 13.47 9.98 -27.41
CA HIS A 387 13.57 10.87 -28.56
C HIS A 387 12.19 11.39 -29.04
N SER A 388 11.36 11.83 -28.11
CA SER A 388 10.02 12.43 -28.37
C SER A 388 10.00 13.91 -28.01
N ASP A 389 8.83 14.57 -28.09
CA ASP A 389 8.67 16.00 -27.76
C ASP A 389 8.81 16.33 -26.25
N ASP A 390 9.24 15.38 -25.41
CA ASP A 390 9.50 15.65 -23.99
C ASP A 390 10.86 16.33 -23.80
N GLU A 391 10.82 17.66 -23.69
CA GLU A 391 12.01 18.53 -23.54
C GLU A 391 12.90 18.14 -22.36
N MET A 392 12.32 17.67 -21.25
CA MET A 392 13.10 17.30 -20.05
C MET A 392 13.82 15.97 -20.23
N ASN A 393 13.18 14.99 -20.87
CA ASN A 393 13.86 13.74 -21.20
C ASN A 393 15.01 13.96 -22.19
N ASN A 394 14.78 14.76 -23.24
CA ASN A 394 15.81 15.07 -24.23
C ASN A 394 17.00 15.82 -23.60
N ARG A 395 16.74 16.74 -22.66
CA ARG A 395 17.80 17.42 -21.91
C ARG A 395 18.60 16.45 -21.04
N CYS A 396 17.95 15.43 -20.48
CA CYS A 396 18.61 14.40 -19.68
C CYS A 396 19.54 13.52 -20.54
N ASP A 397 19.06 13.06 -21.70
CA ASP A 397 19.85 12.33 -22.73
C ASP A 397 21.08 13.13 -23.17
N GLU A 398 20.91 14.42 -23.50
CA GLU A 398 22.02 15.26 -23.94
C GLU A 398 23.13 15.36 -22.88
N ILE A 399 22.77 15.49 -21.61
CA ILE A 399 23.75 15.56 -20.51
C ILE A 399 24.43 14.20 -20.34
N ALA A 400 23.67 13.10 -20.34
CA ALA A 400 24.22 11.75 -20.22
C ALA A 400 25.21 11.44 -21.37
N ARG A 401 24.90 11.86 -22.60
CA ARG A 401 25.80 11.73 -23.76
C ARG A 401 27.06 12.57 -23.63
N LYS A 402 26.96 13.81 -23.14
CA LYS A 402 28.14 14.66 -22.89
C LYS A 402 29.06 14.03 -21.84
N GLU A 403 28.52 13.49 -20.77
CA GLU A 403 29.29 12.74 -19.77
C GLU A 403 29.98 11.53 -20.41
N SER A 404 29.26 10.70 -21.18
CA SER A 404 29.84 9.55 -21.89
C SER A 404 30.97 9.95 -22.86
N GLN A 405 30.80 11.04 -23.62
CA GLN A 405 31.82 11.55 -24.52
C GLN A 405 33.05 12.07 -23.78
N SER A 406 32.87 12.76 -22.65
CA SER A 406 33.99 13.26 -21.85
C SER A 406 34.90 12.12 -21.35
N ARG A 407 34.32 10.95 -21.08
CA ARG A 407 35.05 9.73 -20.67
C ARG A 407 35.71 8.98 -21.82
N ALA A 408 35.33 9.26 -23.06
CA ALA A 408 35.95 8.68 -24.25
C ALA A 408 37.16 9.50 -24.76
N GLY A 409 37.34 10.73 -24.24
CA GLY A 409 38.38 11.67 -24.65
C GLY A 409 39.55 11.82 -23.68
N GLU A 410 39.55 11.08 -22.57
CA GLU A 410 40.70 10.83 -21.67
C GLU A 410 41.33 9.47 -22.00
#